data_AF-A0A556A7I2-F1
#
_entry.id   AF-A0A556A7I2-F1
#
_cell.length_a   1.000
_cell.length_b   1.000
_cell.length_c   1.000
_cell.angle_alpha   90.00
_cell.angle_beta   90.00
_cell.angle_gamma   90.00
#
_symmetry.space_group_name_H-M   'P 1'
#
loop_
_entity.id
_entity.type
_entity.pdbx_description
1 polymer ?
#
loop_
_entity_poly.entity_id
_entity_poly.type
_entity_poly.pdbx_seq_one_letter_code
_entity_poly.pdbx_strand_id
1 'polypeptide(L)'
;MAEAAVSDRDRGGWAPLFAAWLVALIASLAVLFVGEVMDQTPCNLCWFQRTFMFPLAIVLGVASLRADSAAWRYALPLAVGGLLVAGFHSLLYLGVIPERIMPCSQGVSCTSADMTILGGLPLPLLALAAFGAIATLLLMTRSRTSL
;
A
#
# COMPACT_ATOMS: atom_id res chain seq x y z
N MET A 1 -5.75 21.75 -26.40
CA MET A 1 -5.87 22.99 -25.59
C MET A 1 -6.68 22.69 -24.33
N ALA A 2 -6.20 21.78 -23.47
CA ALA A 2 -6.83 21.41 -22.18
C ALA A 2 -5.93 21.83 -21.01
N GLU A 3 -5.09 22.85 -21.22
CA GLU A 3 -4.37 23.58 -20.19
C GLU A 3 -5.22 24.79 -19.80
N ALA A 4 -6.17 24.58 -18.90
CA ALA A 4 -6.83 25.67 -18.21
C ALA A 4 -7.10 25.26 -16.76
N ALA A 5 -6.23 25.75 -15.89
CA ALA A 5 -6.48 25.96 -14.46
C ALA A 5 -6.62 24.73 -13.54
N VAL A 6 -5.51 24.01 -13.30
CA VAL A 6 -5.28 23.53 -11.92
C VAL A 6 -4.83 24.75 -11.11
N SER A 7 -5.72 25.25 -10.26
CA SER A 7 -5.49 26.42 -9.40
C SER A 7 -4.27 26.18 -8.50
N ASP A 8 -3.45 27.20 -8.27
CA ASP A 8 -2.21 27.12 -7.47
C ASP A 8 -2.47 26.63 -6.01
N ARG A 9 -3.71 26.81 -5.52
CA ARG A 9 -4.19 26.30 -4.21
C ARG A 9 -4.48 24.79 -4.21
N ASP A 10 -4.81 24.20 -5.36
CA ASP A 10 -5.01 22.75 -5.53
C ASP A 10 -3.68 22.00 -5.71
N ARG A 11 -2.63 22.66 -6.19
CA ARG A 11 -1.29 22.04 -6.38
C ARG A 11 -0.69 21.52 -5.07
N GLY A 12 -0.97 22.18 -3.95
CA GLY A 12 -0.42 21.83 -2.65
C GLY A 12 -0.87 20.46 -2.15
N GLY A 13 -2.14 20.11 -2.32
CA GLY A 13 -2.69 18.80 -1.93
C GLY A 13 -2.62 17.75 -3.04
N TRP A 14 -2.61 18.17 -4.30
CA TRP A 14 -2.58 17.26 -5.45
C TRP A 14 -1.25 16.51 -5.57
N ALA A 15 -0.11 17.19 -5.40
CA ALA A 15 1.21 16.55 -5.51
C ALA A 15 1.39 15.34 -4.55
N PRO A 16 1.12 15.45 -3.23
CA PRO A 16 1.23 14.31 -2.32
C PRO A 16 0.18 13.21 -2.61
N LEU A 17 -1.02 13.55 -3.09
CA LEU A 17 -2.00 12.56 -3.54
C LEU A 17 -1.52 11.77 -4.75
N PHE A 18 -0.97 12.45 -5.75
CA PHE A 18 -0.45 11.83 -6.95
C PHE A 18 0.76 10.94 -6.63
N ALA A 19 1.65 11.39 -5.73
CA ALA A 19 2.74 10.56 -5.23
C ALA A 19 2.23 9.31 -4.51
N ALA A 20 1.20 9.44 -3.66
CA ALA A 20 0.59 8.30 -2.96
C ALA A 20 -0.03 7.30 -3.95
N TRP A 21 -0.70 7.80 -4.99
CA TRP A 21 -1.23 6.98 -6.07
C TRP A 21 -0.12 6.21 -6.79
N LEU A 22 0.99 6.86 -7.14
CA LEU A 22 2.10 6.23 -7.84
C LEU A 22 2.70 5.09 -7.00
N VAL A 23 2.88 5.31 -5.70
CA VAL A 23 3.35 4.27 -4.76
C VAL A 23 2.38 3.09 -4.73
N ALA A 24 1.08 3.35 -4.60
CA ALA A 24 0.05 2.30 -4.57
C ALA A 24 -0.01 1.51 -5.89
N LEU A 25 0.12 2.19 -7.03
CA LEU A 25 0.14 1.58 -8.36
C LEU A 25 1.36 0.69 -8.55
N ILE A 26 2.55 1.19 -8.27
CA ILE A 26 3.80 0.43 -8.39
C ILE A 26 3.78 -0.78 -7.46
N ALA A 27 3.35 -0.61 -6.20
CA ALA A 27 3.25 -1.72 -5.25
C ALA A 27 2.25 -2.80 -5.73
N SER A 28 1.12 -2.38 -6.31
CA SER A 28 0.13 -3.31 -6.86
C SER A 28 0.68 -4.10 -8.05
N LEU A 29 1.34 -3.42 -8.99
CA LEU A 29 1.96 -4.04 -10.15
C LEU A 29 3.11 -4.98 -9.75
N ALA A 30 3.93 -4.59 -8.78
CA ALA A 30 5.01 -5.42 -8.27
C ALA A 30 4.49 -6.74 -7.69
N VAL A 31 3.42 -6.71 -6.87
CA VAL A 31 2.82 -7.94 -6.32
C VAL A 31 2.17 -8.80 -7.40
N LEU A 32 1.54 -8.19 -8.42
CA LEU A 32 1.00 -8.95 -9.56
C LEU A 32 2.11 -9.61 -10.36
N PHE A 33 3.22 -8.91 -10.61
CA PHE A 33 4.37 -9.47 -11.31
C PHE A 33 4.95 -10.67 -10.55
N VAL A 34 5.09 -10.55 -9.23
CA VAL A 34 5.59 -11.64 -8.38
C VAL A 34 4.66 -12.86 -8.41
N GLY A 35 3.35 -12.65 -8.37
CA GLY A 35 2.38 -13.74 -8.40
C GLY A 35 2.26 -14.43 -9.76
N GLU A 36 2.19 -13.65 -10.84
CA GLU A 36 1.85 -14.16 -12.19
C GLU A 36 3.07 -14.47 -13.06
N VAL A 37 4.19 -13.78 -12.83
CA VAL A 37 5.41 -13.93 -13.66
C VAL A 37 6.50 -14.71 -12.94
N MET A 38 6.61 -14.55 -11.61
CA MET A 38 7.57 -15.33 -10.80
C MET A 38 6.95 -16.59 -10.18
N ASP A 39 5.67 -16.89 -10.48
CA ASP A 39 4.91 -18.03 -9.96
C ASP A 39 4.96 -18.19 -8.42
N GLN A 40 5.13 -17.07 -7.69
CA GLN A 40 5.18 -17.08 -6.24
C GLN A 40 3.77 -16.97 -5.65
N THR A 41 3.25 -18.10 -5.18
CA THR A 41 1.93 -18.14 -4.53
C THR A 41 1.88 -17.25 -3.28
N PRO A 42 0.87 -16.36 -3.15
CA PRO A 42 0.76 -15.50 -1.98
C PRO A 42 0.26 -16.29 -0.77
N CYS A 43 0.81 -15.99 0.41
CA CYS A 43 0.25 -16.48 1.66
C CYS A 43 -1.04 -15.73 2.04
N ASN A 44 -1.73 -16.23 3.06
CA ASN A 44 -2.97 -15.63 3.56
C ASN A 44 -2.80 -14.14 3.97
N LEU A 45 -1.70 -13.80 4.64
CA LEU A 45 -1.42 -12.41 5.04
C LEU A 45 -1.11 -11.50 3.84
N CYS A 46 -0.35 -11.98 2.85
CA CYS A 46 -0.15 -11.25 1.59
C CYS A 46 -1.46 -11.01 0.85
N TRP A 47 -2.38 -11.98 0.89
CA TRP A 47 -3.70 -11.83 0.29
C TRP A 47 -4.50 -10.70 0.96
N PHE A 48 -4.50 -10.64 2.30
CA PHE A 48 -5.11 -9.51 3.01
C PHE A 48 -4.47 -8.17 2.63
N GLN A 49 -3.13 -8.11 2.50
CA GLN A 49 -2.45 -6.89 2.05
C GLN A 49 -2.89 -6.45 0.64
N ARG A 50 -3.09 -7.40 -0.30
CA ARG A 50 -3.62 -7.11 -1.65
C ARG A 50 -5.02 -6.52 -1.60
N THR A 51 -5.89 -7.06 -0.73
CA THR A 51 -7.26 -6.56 -0.53
C THR A 51 -7.28 -5.10 -0.06
N PHE A 52 -6.26 -4.64 0.66
CA PHE A 52 -6.11 -3.23 1.02
C PHE A 52 -5.43 -2.39 -0.09
N MET A 53 -4.40 -2.93 -0.74
CA MET A 53 -3.58 -2.17 -1.70
C MET A 53 -4.31 -1.91 -3.03
N PHE A 54 -5.01 -2.91 -3.58
CA PHE A 54 -5.60 -2.78 -4.92
C PHE A 54 -6.75 -1.75 -4.97
N PRO A 55 -7.71 -1.74 -4.01
CA PRO A 55 -8.72 -0.69 -3.99
C PRO A 55 -8.10 0.69 -3.73
N LEU A 56 -7.03 0.76 -2.93
CA LEU A 56 -6.32 2.01 -2.63
C LEU A 56 -5.69 2.61 -3.91
N ALA A 57 -5.10 1.80 -4.79
CA ALA A 57 -4.57 2.26 -6.07
C ALA A 57 -5.66 2.86 -6.97
N ILE A 58 -6.85 2.25 -7.01
CA ILE A 58 -7.99 2.75 -7.80
C ILE A 58 -8.52 4.05 -7.20
N VAL A 59 -8.77 4.06 -5.89
CA VAL A 59 -9.27 5.21 -5.13
C VAL A 59 -8.37 6.42 -5.30
N LEU A 60 -7.06 6.26 -5.07
CA LEU A 60 -6.10 7.36 -5.19
C LEU A 60 -5.94 7.83 -6.63
N GLY A 61 -6.12 6.94 -7.61
CA GLY A 61 -6.08 7.29 -9.03
C GLY A 61 -7.25 8.18 -9.41
N VAL A 62 -8.47 7.79 -9.05
CA VAL A 62 -9.68 8.60 -9.27
C VAL A 62 -9.58 9.94 -8.53
N ALA A 63 -9.13 9.94 -7.28
CA ALA A 63 -8.94 11.15 -6.51
C ALA A 63 -7.91 12.10 -7.15
N SER A 64 -6.80 11.56 -7.66
CA SER A 64 -5.75 12.34 -8.33
C SER A 64 -6.23 12.94 -9.65
N LEU A 65 -7.03 12.19 -10.43
CA LEU A 65 -7.62 12.68 -11.68
C LEU A 65 -8.67 13.78 -11.45
N ARG A 66 -9.41 13.70 -10.33
CA ARG A 66 -10.42 14.69 -9.96
C ARG A 66 -9.87 15.85 -9.12
N ALA A 67 -8.58 15.83 -8.78
CA ALA A 67 -7.96 16.71 -7.79
C ALA A 67 -8.75 16.75 -6.45
N ASP A 68 -9.40 15.64 -6.08
CA ASP A 68 -10.21 15.54 -4.88
C ASP A 68 -9.33 15.32 -3.65
N SER A 69 -8.93 16.41 -3.01
CA SER A 69 -8.13 16.36 -1.79
C SER A 69 -8.88 15.83 -0.57
N ALA A 70 -10.22 15.74 -0.59
CA ALA A 70 -10.98 15.12 0.48
C ALA A 70 -10.86 13.58 0.51
N ALA A 71 -10.19 12.99 -0.51
CA ALA A 71 -9.98 11.56 -0.62
C ALA A 71 -9.25 10.92 0.57
N TRP A 72 -8.47 11.72 1.32
CA TRP A 72 -7.78 11.25 2.52
C TRP A 72 -8.74 10.63 3.55
N ARG A 73 -10.00 11.05 3.60
CA ARG A 73 -10.99 10.56 4.59
C ARG A 73 -11.28 9.07 4.46
N TYR A 74 -11.29 8.55 3.24
CA TYR A 74 -11.55 7.13 2.97
C TYR A 74 -10.31 6.35 2.56
N ALA A 75 -9.30 7.00 1.96
CA ALA A 75 -8.03 6.36 1.64
C ALA A 75 -7.17 6.08 2.89
N LEU A 76 -7.19 6.96 3.89
CA LEU A 76 -6.35 6.81 5.08
C LEU A 76 -6.74 5.60 5.94
N PRO A 77 -8.02 5.34 6.28
CA PRO A 77 -8.41 4.13 6.98
C PRO A 77 -7.99 2.85 6.27
N LEU A 78 -8.08 2.83 4.93
CA LEU A 78 -7.68 1.69 4.11
C LEU A 78 -6.16 1.49 4.14
N ALA A 79 -5.38 2.57 4.02
CA ALA A 79 -3.92 2.54 4.14
C ALA A 79 -3.47 2.09 5.54
N VAL A 80 -4.13 2.56 6.60
CA VAL A 80 -3.84 2.15 7.99
C VAL A 80 -4.19 0.67 8.22
N GLY A 81 -5.31 0.19 7.68
CA GLY A 81 -5.66 -1.24 7.74
C GLY A 81 -4.59 -2.11 7.08
N GLY A 82 -4.16 -1.74 5.87
CA GLY A 82 -3.04 -2.40 5.20
C GLY A 82 -1.72 -2.32 5.96
N LEU A 83 -1.42 -1.17 6.57
CA LEU A 83 -0.22 -0.96 7.39
C LEU A 83 -0.18 -1.88 8.60
N LEU A 84 -1.30 -2.05 9.31
CA LEU A 84 -1.39 -2.92 10.47
C LEU A 84 -1.18 -4.38 10.09
N VAL A 85 -1.79 -4.83 9.00
CA VAL A 85 -1.60 -6.21 8.47
C VAL A 85 -0.15 -6.42 8.01
N ALA A 86 0.44 -5.43 7.33
CA ALA A 86 1.84 -5.49 6.90
C ALA A 86 2.83 -5.48 8.08
N GLY A 87 2.52 -4.73 9.13
CA GLY A 87 3.30 -4.70 10.36
C GLY A 87 3.24 -6.03 11.08
N PHE A 88 2.05 -6.61 11.25
CA PHE A 88 1.89 -7.94 11.81
C PHE A 88 2.66 -9.00 11.00
N HIS A 89 2.57 -8.94 9.67
CA HIS A 89 3.30 -9.86 8.80
C HIS A 89 4.83 -9.71 8.94
N SER A 90 5.32 -8.48 9.00
CA SER A 90 6.74 -8.19 9.18
C SER A 90 7.26 -8.68 10.53
N LEU A 91 6.48 -8.50 11.61
CA LEU A 91 6.85 -9.00 12.94
C LEU A 91 6.86 -10.54 12.99
N LEU A 92 5.92 -11.21 12.32
CA LEU A 92 5.92 -12.65 12.17
C LEU A 92 7.14 -13.14 11.39
N TYR A 93 7.43 -12.52 10.24
CA TYR A 93 8.58 -12.87 9.40
C TYR A 93 9.92 -12.72 10.14
N LEU A 94 10.06 -11.67 10.97
CA LEU A 94 11.25 -11.44 11.79
C LEU A 94 11.34 -12.35 13.03
N GLY A 95 10.34 -13.22 13.27
CA GLY A 95 10.33 -14.14 14.42
C GLY A 95 10.06 -13.47 15.77
N VAL A 96 9.64 -12.20 15.79
CA VAL A 96 9.27 -11.48 17.01
C VAL A 96 7.98 -12.04 17.61
N ILE A 97 7.06 -12.48 16.75
CA ILE A 97 5.78 -13.09 17.12
C ILE A 97 5.81 -14.57 16.75
N PRO A 98 5.35 -15.48 17.64
CA PRO A 98 5.32 -16.89 17.32
C PRO A 98 4.26 -17.23 16.27
N GLU A 99 4.61 -18.12 15.34
CA GLU A 99 3.79 -18.60 14.21
C GLU A 99 2.42 -19.18 14.63
N ARG A 100 2.26 -19.57 15.90
CA ARG A 100 1.02 -20.11 16.48
C ARG A 100 -0.18 -19.15 16.37
N ILE A 101 0.09 -17.86 16.16
CA ILE A 101 -0.90 -16.78 16.12
C ILE A 101 -1.38 -16.53 14.67
N MET A 102 -0.87 -17.29 13.69
CA MET A 102 -1.29 -17.14 12.29
C MET A 102 -2.79 -17.48 12.12
N PRO A 103 -3.59 -16.58 11.50
CA PRO A 103 -4.99 -16.86 11.20
C PRO A 103 -5.07 -17.96 10.14
N CYS A 104 -5.53 -19.14 10.55
CA CYS A 104 -5.84 -20.33 9.74
C CYS A 104 -4.72 -20.79 8.78
N SER A 105 -4.14 -21.96 9.05
CA SER A 105 -2.98 -22.53 8.34
C SER A 105 -3.27 -23.12 6.94
N GLN A 106 -4.32 -22.66 6.26
CA GLN A 106 -4.66 -23.17 4.92
C GLN A 106 -3.88 -22.37 3.87
N GLY A 107 -2.76 -22.91 3.39
CA GLY A 107 -1.95 -22.32 2.31
C GLY A 107 -0.44 -22.36 2.57
N VAL A 108 0.32 -21.63 1.76
CA VAL A 108 1.78 -21.49 1.91
C VAL A 108 2.16 -20.69 3.15
N SER A 109 3.32 -21.00 3.75
CA SER A 109 3.78 -20.38 5.00
C SER A 109 4.00 -18.86 4.83
N CYS A 110 3.62 -18.06 5.83
CA CYS A 110 3.85 -16.61 5.88
C CYS A 110 5.28 -16.24 6.32
N THR A 111 6.11 -17.22 6.64
CA THR A 111 7.48 -17.03 7.16
C THR A 111 8.53 -17.73 6.30
N SER A 112 8.15 -18.24 5.12
CA SER A 112 9.10 -18.94 4.25
C SER A 112 10.21 -18.01 3.75
N ALA A 113 11.43 -18.54 3.67
CA ALA A 113 12.59 -17.82 3.16
C ALA A 113 12.41 -17.36 1.69
N ASP A 114 11.52 -18.04 0.96
CA ASP A 114 11.15 -17.74 -0.43
C ASP A 114 10.41 -16.40 -0.59
N MET A 115 9.97 -15.78 0.52
CA MET A 115 9.31 -14.45 0.53
C MET A 115 10.30 -13.29 0.41
N THR A 116 11.38 -13.48 -0.34
CA THR A 116 12.39 -12.45 -0.61
C THR A 116 12.52 -12.21 -2.10
N ILE A 117 12.74 -10.95 -2.47
CA ILE A 117 12.98 -10.51 -3.85
C ILE A 117 14.30 -9.71 -3.86
N LEU A 118 14.93 -9.60 -5.04
CA LEU A 118 16.19 -8.84 -5.24
C LEU A 118 17.35 -9.30 -4.33
N GLY A 119 17.46 -10.60 -4.08
CA GLY A 119 18.60 -11.17 -3.34
C GLY A 119 18.54 -11.05 -1.82
N GLY A 120 17.33 -10.93 -1.24
CA GLY A 120 17.12 -11.01 0.21
C GLY A 120 16.19 -9.96 0.81
N LEU A 121 15.53 -9.13 -0.01
CA LEU A 121 14.62 -8.10 0.47
C LEU A 121 13.23 -8.70 0.73
N PRO A 122 12.76 -8.76 1.98
CA PRO A 122 11.54 -9.48 2.29
C PRO A 122 10.31 -8.69 1.85
N LEU A 123 9.42 -9.36 1.13
CA LEU A 123 8.14 -8.83 0.65
C LEU A 123 7.30 -8.15 1.74
N PRO A 124 7.18 -8.70 2.98
CA PRO A 124 6.43 -8.06 4.05
C PRO A 124 6.94 -6.66 4.43
N LEU A 125 8.28 -6.45 4.43
CA LEU A 125 8.87 -5.14 4.76
C LEU A 125 8.63 -4.13 3.64
N LEU A 126 8.66 -4.56 2.39
CA LEU A 126 8.34 -3.72 1.24
C LEU A 126 6.88 -3.23 1.30
N ALA A 127 5.94 -4.14 1.62
CA ALA A 127 4.54 -3.78 1.80
C ALA A 127 4.36 -2.80 2.96
N LEU A 128 5.05 -3.01 4.09
CA LEU A 128 5.03 -2.10 5.23
C LEU A 128 5.52 -0.69 4.85
N ALA A 129 6.64 -0.62 4.12
CA ALA A 129 7.18 0.65 3.63
C ALA A 129 6.20 1.35 2.67
N ALA A 130 5.57 0.62 1.74
CA ALA A 130 4.60 1.18 0.80
C ALA A 130 3.37 1.75 1.52
N PHE A 131 2.73 1.00 2.41
CA PHE A 131 1.59 1.49 3.18
C PHE A 131 1.98 2.66 4.09
N GLY A 132 3.18 2.63 4.67
CA GLY A 132 3.69 3.73 5.51
C GLY A 132 3.89 5.02 4.71
N ALA A 133 4.47 4.91 3.52
CA ALA A 133 4.63 6.03 2.59
C ALA A 133 3.28 6.60 2.15
N ILE A 134 2.30 5.74 1.81
CA ILE A 134 0.96 6.20 1.42
C ILE A 134 0.26 6.90 2.60
N ALA A 135 0.32 6.31 3.80
CA ALA A 135 -0.30 6.91 4.99
C ALA A 135 0.31 8.28 5.33
N THR A 136 1.65 8.41 5.28
CA THR A 136 2.33 9.69 5.53
C THR A 136 1.98 10.74 4.48
N LEU A 137 1.97 10.39 3.19
CA LEU A 137 1.55 11.30 2.12
C LEU A 137 0.09 11.75 2.28
N LEU A 138 -0.81 10.85 2.67
CA LEU A 138 -2.21 11.18 2.95
C LEU A 138 -2.38 12.11 4.16
N LEU A 139 -1.57 11.94 5.20
CA LEU A 139 -1.54 12.86 6.35
C LEU A 139 -1.03 14.25 5.95
N MET A 140 -0.04 14.32 5.05
CA MET A 140 0.42 15.59 4.48
C MET A 140 -0.69 16.26 3.67
N THR A 141 -1.43 15.52 2.84
CA THR A 141 -2.61 16.06 2.13
C THR A 141 -3.65 16.59 3.11
N ARG A 142 -4.01 15.81 4.14
CA ARG A 142 -4.98 16.23 5.18
C ARG A 142 -4.60 17.56 5.81
N SER A 143 -3.33 17.75 6.17
CA SER A 143 -2.85 18.99 6.80
C SER A 143 -3.00 20.22 5.89
N ARG A 144 -2.92 20.02 4.56
CA ARG A 144 -3.05 21.08 3.56
C ARG A 144 -4.50 21.38 3.17
N THR A 145 -5.41 20.40 3.32
CA THR A 145 -6.84 20.56 3.04
C THR A 145 -7.65 21.07 4.23
N SER A 146 -7.14 20.96 5.45
CA SER A 146 -7.83 21.38 6.69
C SER A 146 -7.47 22.81 7.15
N LEU A 147 -6.72 23.56 6.32
CA LEU A 147 -6.33 24.96 6.51
C LEU A 147 -7.02 25.84 5.47
#